data_AF-A0AAE9A6Y1-F1
#
_entry.id   AF-A0AAE9A6Y1-F1
#
_cell.length_a   1.000
_cell.length_b   1.000
_cell.length_c   1.000
_cell.angle_alpha   90.00
_cell.angle_beta   90.00
_cell.angle_gamma   90.00
#
_symmetry.space_group_name_H-M   'P 1'
#
loop_
_entity.id
_entity.type
_entity.pdbx_description
1 polymer ?
#
loop_
_entity_poly.entity_id
_entity_poly.type
_entity_poly.pdbx_seq_one_letter_code
_entity_poly.pdbx_strand_id
1 'polypeptide(L)'
;MKRISKWACQGQTIVDMYASLGYYSLTFLVSCEAKQVVAIDWNDEILESLIRSAQVNQVDDRLLVIHGDCRRVCPHQTADRVYLGLLPSCRAHWLAACKALKPDGGIIHINEILDMNEKKKEPVKKVEPEKASSVEKKKKAVTEGKEKTSSDKENLPKKKKVLRQKTLPVLSAVQEDSKPETESTSAPPAEPSADQNPAAPEANGTSEEGVEKKKKFTRSASIVEEMENRVLPEIKVWKEYENEGWSRLTNRHQEFAMDCAQSCTRFLNNIHLSDVMYSVTVVNMIRYGEVSKGKEHVVLELLCCQQDASAEHLISKFNSENLKS
;
A
#
# COMPACT_ATOMS: atom_id res chain seq x y z
N MET A 1 -9.87 -25.63 -1.40
CA MET A 1 -9.97 -24.84 -0.15
C MET A 1 -9.85 -25.63 1.17
N LYS A 2 -9.68 -26.97 1.19
CA LYS A 2 -9.71 -27.78 2.43
C LYS A 2 -8.76 -27.35 3.57
N ARG A 3 -7.71 -26.60 3.27
CA ARG A 3 -6.79 -26.04 4.28
C ARG A 3 -7.39 -24.84 4.99
N ILE A 4 -7.81 -23.84 4.21
CA ILE A 4 -8.34 -22.57 4.72
C ILE A 4 -9.58 -22.83 5.59
N SER A 5 -10.44 -23.77 5.17
CA SER A 5 -11.67 -24.11 5.87
C SER A 5 -11.49 -24.60 7.31
N LYS A 6 -10.26 -24.97 7.71
CA LYS A 6 -9.96 -25.41 9.08
C LYS A 6 -9.70 -24.28 10.03
N TRP A 7 -9.44 -23.07 9.58
CA TRP A 7 -9.03 -21.98 10.47
C TRP A 7 -10.18 -21.50 11.35
N ALA A 8 -9.88 -21.23 12.62
CA ALA A 8 -10.78 -20.54 13.55
C ALA A 8 -10.64 -19.02 13.35
N CYS A 9 -11.56 -18.43 12.60
CA CYS A 9 -11.56 -17.00 12.29
C CYS A 9 -12.63 -16.21 13.06
N GLN A 10 -13.23 -16.80 14.09
CA GLN A 10 -14.21 -16.11 14.93
C GLN A 10 -13.62 -14.82 15.51
N GLY A 11 -14.36 -13.73 15.40
CA GLY A 11 -13.91 -12.41 15.82
C GLY A 11 -12.96 -11.70 14.85
N GLN A 12 -12.44 -12.37 13.81
CA GLN A 12 -11.52 -11.78 12.83
C GLN A 12 -12.28 -11.11 11.68
N THR A 13 -11.82 -9.92 11.29
CA THR A 13 -12.22 -9.24 10.05
C THR A 13 -11.19 -9.55 8.97
N ILE A 14 -11.66 -10.02 7.82
CA ILE A 14 -10.81 -10.47 6.71
C ILE A 14 -11.05 -9.57 5.51
N VAL A 15 -9.98 -9.09 4.87
CA VAL A 15 -10.07 -8.39 3.59
C VAL A 15 -9.62 -9.33 2.48
N ASP A 16 -10.54 -9.65 1.57
CA ASP A 16 -10.28 -10.38 0.34
C ASP A 16 -10.14 -9.36 -0.80
N MET A 17 -8.90 -9.12 -1.23
CA MET A 17 -8.59 -8.08 -2.23
C MET A 17 -8.92 -8.51 -3.67
N TYR A 18 -9.33 -9.76 -3.86
CA TYR A 18 -9.70 -10.36 -5.15
C TYR A 18 -10.84 -11.35 -4.95
N ALA A 19 -11.99 -10.83 -4.53
CA ALA A 19 -13.08 -11.67 -4.05
C ALA A 19 -13.66 -12.58 -5.14
N SER A 20 -13.73 -12.09 -6.39
CA SER A 20 -14.33 -12.81 -7.50
C SER A 20 -15.70 -13.39 -7.11
N LEU A 21 -16.00 -14.62 -7.51
CA LEU A 21 -17.21 -15.37 -7.12
C LEU A 21 -17.22 -15.83 -5.66
N GLY A 22 -16.26 -15.39 -4.84
CA GLY A 22 -16.22 -15.66 -3.40
C GLY A 22 -15.52 -16.94 -2.99
N TYR A 23 -14.60 -17.46 -3.80
CA TYR A 23 -13.86 -18.69 -3.50
C TYR A 23 -13.23 -18.69 -2.10
N TYR A 24 -12.58 -17.57 -1.73
CA TYR A 24 -12.02 -17.38 -0.39
C TYR A 24 -13.03 -16.75 0.55
N SER A 25 -13.68 -15.67 0.13
CA SER A 25 -14.68 -14.94 0.93
C SER A 25 -15.75 -15.85 1.55
N LEU A 26 -16.38 -16.74 0.77
CA LEU A 26 -17.39 -17.66 1.29
C LEU A 26 -16.78 -18.74 2.20
N THR A 27 -15.58 -19.23 1.89
CA THR A 27 -14.87 -20.18 2.77
C THR A 27 -14.62 -19.58 4.16
N PHE A 28 -14.22 -18.31 4.20
CA PHE A 28 -14.00 -17.59 5.44
C PHE A 28 -15.29 -17.36 6.23
N LEU A 29 -16.38 -17.01 5.55
CA LEU A 29 -17.68 -16.77 6.19
C LEU A 29 -18.34 -18.04 6.71
N VAL A 30 -18.36 -19.10 5.89
CA VAL A 30 -19.10 -20.34 6.15
C VAL A 30 -18.28 -21.31 7.00
N SER A 31 -17.06 -21.66 6.57
CA SER A 31 -16.25 -22.69 7.26
C SER A 31 -15.42 -22.14 8.40
N CYS A 32 -14.86 -20.93 8.24
CA CYS A 32 -13.97 -20.35 9.24
C CYS A 32 -14.73 -19.51 10.28
N GLU A 33 -16.03 -19.29 10.08
CA GLU A 33 -16.90 -18.47 10.93
C GLU A 33 -16.33 -17.06 11.19
N ALA A 34 -15.73 -16.44 10.17
CA ALA A 34 -15.16 -15.09 10.27
C ALA A 34 -16.21 -14.07 10.75
N LYS A 35 -15.81 -13.10 11.58
CA LYS A 35 -16.73 -12.05 12.05
C LYS A 35 -17.28 -11.25 10.87
N GLN A 36 -16.40 -10.89 9.93
CA GLN A 36 -16.75 -10.13 8.75
C GLN A 36 -15.75 -10.42 7.63
N VAL A 37 -16.22 -10.42 6.40
CA VAL A 37 -15.36 -10.40 5.20
C VAL A 37 -15.64 -9.14 4.40
N VAL A 38 -14.59 -8.39 4.08
CA VAL A 38 -14.61 -7.29 3.11
C VAL A 38 -14.11 -7.84 1.78
N ALA A 39 -15.03 -8.03 0.85
CA ALA A 39 -14.79 -8.58 -0.48
C ALA A 39 -14.66 -7.45 -1.51
N ILE A 40 -13.50 -7.37 -2.17
CA ILE A 40 -13.23 -6.33 -3.17
C ILE A 40 -13.08 -6.95 -4.54
N ASP A 41 -13.80 -6.42 -5.52
CA ASP A 41 -13.64 -6.78 -6.93
C ASP A 41 -14.00 -5.60 -7.84
N TRP A 42 -13.45 -5.56 -9.04
CA TRP A 42 -13.68 -4.51 -10.04
C TRP A 42 -14.85 -4.80 -10.99
N ASN A 43 -15.43 -6.00 -10.94
CA ASN A 43 -16.52 -6.43 -11.81
C ASN A 43 -17.82 -6.51 -10.99
N ASP A 44 -18.79 -5.70 -11.36
CA ASP A 44 -20.09 -5.57 -10.70
C ASP A 44 -20.96 -6.83 -10.83
N GLU A 45 -20.99 -7.49 -11.99
CA GLU A 45 -21.74 -8.75 -12.21
C GLU A 45 -21.24 -9.89 -11.31
N ILE A 46 -19.91 -9.97 -11.14
CA ILE A 46 -19.27 -10.96 -10.26
C ILE A 46 -19.64 -10.69 -8.81
N LEU A 47 -19.63 -9.42 -8.39
CA LEU A 47 -20.01 -9.02 -7.05
C LEU A 47 -21.49 -9.29 -6.75
N GLU A 48 -22.38 -9.06 -7.72
CA GLU A 48 -23.79 -9.41 -7.57
C GLU A 48 -23.98 -10.93 -7.38
N SER A 49 -23.20 -11.73 -8.10
CA SER A 49 -23.17 -13.18 -7.96
C SER A 49 -22.64 -13.63 -6.60
N LEU A 50 -21.61 -12.94 -6.08
CA LEU A 50 -21.08 -13.16 -4.74
C LEU A 50 -22.14 -12.86 -3.66
N ILE A 51 -22.87 -11.75 -3.78
CA ILE A 51 -23.94 -11.38 -2.84
C ILE A 51 -25.03 -12.45 -2.82
N ARG A 52 -25.50 -12.90 -3.99
CA ARG A 52 -26.49 -14.00 -4.09
C ARG A 52 -25.98 -15.28 -3.43
N SER A 53 -24.71 -15.60 -3.65
CA SER A 53 -24.08 -16.78 -3.04
C SER A 53 -24.02 -16.67 -1.52
N ALA A 54 -23.71 -15.49 -0.98
CA ALA A 54 -23.71 -15.24 0.45
C ALA A 54 -25.12 -15.36 1.07
N GLN A 55 -26.15 -14.86 0.39
CA GLN A 55 -27.55 -14.99 0.81
C GLN A 55 -28.01 -16.45 0.86
N VAL A 56 -27.68 -17.24 -0.16
CA VAL A 56 -27.99 -18.69 -0.19
C VAL A 56 -27.34 -19.43 0.98
N ASN A 57 -26.13 -19.00 1.38
CA ASN A 57 -25.41 -19.56 2.52
C ASN A 57 -25.76 -18.90 3.87
N GLN A 58 -26.66 -17.91 3.91
CA GLN A 58 -27.08 -17.19 5.12
C GLN A 58 -25.90 -16.52 5.84
N VAL A 59 -25.00 -15.91 5.07
CA VAL A 59 -23.81 -15.21 5.59
C VAL A 59 -23.65 -13.80 5.02
N ASP A 60 -24.67 -13.28 4.34
CA ASP A 60 -24.67 -11.96 3.72
C ASP A 60 -24.62 -10.82 4.74
N ASP A 61 -25.10 -11.04 5.97
CA ASP A 61 -25.00 -10.09 7.09
C ASP A 61 -23.56 -9.78 7.51
N ARG A 62 -22.64 -10.72 7.25
CA ARG A 62 -21.20 -10.62 7.56
C ARG A 62 -20.35 -10.29 6.33
N LEU A 63 -20.94 -10.12 5.16
CA LEU A 63 -20.24 -9.80 3.92
C LEU A 63 -20.38 -8.31 3.58
N LEU A 64 -19.26 -7.59 3.51
CA LEU A 64 -19.18 -6.24 2.94
C LEU A 64 -18.55 -6.31 1.55
N VAL A 65 -19.32 -5.95 0.52
CA VAL A 65 -18.82 -5.90 -0.86
C VAL A 65 -18.41 -4.48 -1.24
N ILE A 66 -17.21 -4.32 -1.81
CA ILE A 66 -16.70 -3.05 -2.32
C ILE A 66 -16.34 -3.20 -3.80
N HIS A 67 -17.00 -2.41 -4.64
CA HIS A 67 -16.70 -2.36 -6.07
C HIS A 67 -15.55 -1.39 -6.36
N GLY A 68 -14.48 -1.88 -6.99
CA GLY A 68 -13.39 -1.06 -7.52
C GLY A 68 -12.00 -1.69 -7.43
N ASP A 69 -10.98 -0.94 -7.85
CA ASP A 69 -9.57 -1.33 -7.74
C ASP A 69 -9.14 -1.38 -6.27
N CYS A 70 -8.77 -2.56 -5.77
CA CYS A 70 -8.41 -2.78 -4.37
C CYS A 70 -7.20 -1.94 -3.91
N ARG A 71 -6.37 -1.39 -4.81
CA ARG A 71 -5.31 -0.43 -4.43
C ARG A 71 -5.87 0.93 -3.99
N ARG A 72 -7.10 1.24 -4.40
CA ARG A 72 -7.75 2.54 -4.20
C ARG A 72 -8.89 2.48 -3.19
N VAL A 73 -9.66 1.39 -3.20
CA VAL A 73 -10.91 1.28 -2.42
C VAL A 73 -10.77 0.43 -1.16
N CYS A 74 -9.64 -0.25 -0.97
CA CYS A 74 -9.42 -1.09 0.20
C CYS A 74 -9.43 -0.25 1.48
N PRO A 75 -10.28 -0.58 2.47
CA PRO A 75 -10.36 0.18 3.71
C PRO A 75 -9.06 0.03 4.50
N HIS A 76 -8.61 1.13 5.11
CA HIS A 76 -7.42 1.12 5.94
C HIS A 76 -7.75 0.61 7.35
N GLN A 77 -6.76 0.02 8.03
CA GLN A 77 -6.82 -0.28 9.47
C GLN A 77 -8.03 -1.13 9.93
N THR A 78 -8.49 -2.05 9.09
CA THR A 78 -9.74 -2.80 9.30
C THR A 78 -9.49 -4.31 9.47
N ALA A 79 -8.44 -4.87 8.89
CA ALA A 79 -8.24 -6.30 8.75
C ALA A 79 -7.34 -6.90 9.83
N ASP A 80 -7.74 -8.04 10.40
CA ASP A 80 -6.84 -8.95 11.09
C ASP A 80 -6.09 -9.85 10.09
N ARG A 81 -6.71 -10.13 8.94
CA ARG A 81 -6.17 -10.97 7.86
C ARG A 81 -6.43 -10.35 6.51
N VAL A 82 -5.40 -10.26 5.67
CA VAL A 82 -5.53 -9.81 4.28
C VAL A 82 -5.18 -10.96 3.35
N TYR A 83 -6.05 -11.23 2.38
CA TYR A 83 -5.88 -12.29 1.40
C TYR A 83 -5.66 -11.71 0.00
N LEU A 84 -4.48 -11.97 -0.57
CA LEU A 84 -4.09 -11.56 -1.92
C LEU A 84 -4.15 -12.77 -2.85
N GLY A 85 -5.34 -13.08 -3.36
CA GLY A 85 -5.64 -14.23 -4.21
C GLY A 85 -5.40 -14.05 -5.71
N LEU A 86 -4.47 -13.20 -6.15
CA LEU A 86 -4.23 -12.92 -7.57
C LEU A 86 -2.99 -13.65 -8.11
N LEU A 87 -3.16 -14.33 -9.26
CA LEU A 87 -2.08 -14.95 -10.04
C LEU A 87 -1.93 -14.23 -11.40
N PRO A 88 -0.72 -14.19 -12.01
CA PRO A 88 0.52 -14.80 -11.53
C PRO A 88 1.19 -14.01 -10.40
N SER A 89 0.83 -12.74 -10.19
CA SER A 89 1.41 -11.94 -9.12
C SER A 89 0.52 -10.84 -8.56
N CYS A 90 0.67 -10.59 -7.25
CA CYS A 90 -0.03 -9.54 -6.51
C CYS A 90 0.90 -8.41 -5.98
N ARG A 91 2.18 -8.35 -6.42
CA ARG A 91 3.20 -7.38 -5.94
C ARG A 91 2.74 -5.93 -5.86
N ALA A 92 1.99 -5.46 -6.87
CA ALA A 92 1.50 -4.07 -6.93
C ALA A 92 0.48 -3.70 -5.81
N HIS A 93 0.04 -4.68 -5.00
CA HIS A 93 -1.03 -4.53 -4.02
C HIS A 93 -0.53 -4.65 -2.59
N TRP A 94 0.75 -4.97 -2.37
CA TRP A 94 1.33 -5.13 -1.04
C TRP A 94 1.19 -3.88 -0.17
N LEU A 95 1.34 -2.68 -0.73
CA LEU A 95 1.13 -1.44 0.00
C LEU A 95 -0.32 -1.30 0.49
N ALA A 96 -1.30 -1.62 -0.36
CA ALA A 96 -2.71 -1.57 0.01
C ALA A 96 -3.06 -2.66 1.04
N ALA A 97 -2.47 -3.85 0.93
CA ALA A 97 -2.59 -4.90 1.94
C ALA A 97 -2.02 -4.46 3.29
N CYS A 98 -0.84 -3.84 3.32
CA CYS A 98 -0.24 -3.30 4.54
C CYS A 98 -1.12 -2.22 5.17
N LYS A 99 -1.70 -1.31 4.36
CA LYS A 99 -2.62 -0.27 4.85
C LYS A 99 -3.92 -0.84 5.42
N ALA A 100 -4.37 -1.99 4.92
CA ALA A 100 -5.60 -2.61 5.36
C ALA A 100 -5.50 -3.23 6.77
N LEU A 101 -4.30 -3.62 7.19
CA LEU A 101 -4.06 -4.21 8.51
C LEU A 101 -4.38 -3.22 9.63
N LYS A 102 -5.01 -3.74 10.70
CA LYS A 102 -5.23 -2.99 11.94
C LYS A 102 -3.91 -2.48 12.55
N PRO A 103 -3.95 -1.43 13.40
CA PRO A 103 -2.76 -0.92 14.08
C PRO A 103 -2.02 -1.95 14.94
N ASP A 104 -2.74 -2.94 15.48
CA ASP A 104 -2.12 -4.01 16.28
C ASP A 104 -1.43 -5.07 15.39
N GLY A 105 -1.57 -4.94 14.07
CA GLY A 105 -1.03 -5.85 13.08
C GLY A 105 -2.05 -6.87 12.57
N GLY A 106 -1.53 -7.89 11.90
CA GLY A 106 -2.29 -8.99 11.35
C GLY A 106 -1.47 -9.84 10.39
N ILE A 107 -2.13 -10.73 9.65
CA ILE A 107 -1.46 -11.68 8.76
C ILE A 107 -1.82 -11.43 7.28
N ILE A 108 -0.83 -11.38 6.41
CA ILE A 108 -1.00 -11.23 4.96
C ILE A 108 -0.71 -12.58 4.28
N HIS A 109 -1.63 -13.00 3.41
CA HIS A 109 -1.54 -14.21 2.59
C HIS A 109 -1.27 -13.82 1.14
N ILE A 110 -0.08 -14.12 0.64
CA ILE A 110 0.40 -13.71 -0.68
C ILE A 110 0.40 -14.93 -1.60
N ASN A 111 -0.45 -14.90 -2.64
CA ASN A 111 -0.40 -15.89 -3.72
C ASN A 111 0.55 -15.39 -4.82
N GLU A 112 1.41 -16.28 -5.33
CA GLU A 112 2.36 -15.97 -6.40
C GLU A 112 2.65 -17.23 -7.23
N ILE A 113 2.87 -17.06 -8.54
CA ILE A 113 3.51 -18.07 -9.38
C ILE A 113 5.01 -17.74 -9.47
N LEU A 114 5.86 -18.62 -8.94
CA LEU A 114 7.30 -18.49 -9.03
C LEU A 114 7.83 -19.19 -10.28
N ASP A 115 8.60 -18.46 -11.10
CA ASP A 115 9.40 -19.06 -12.16
C ASP A 115 10.72 -19.57 -11.56
N MET A 116 10.86 -20.89 -11.54
CA MET A 116 12.00 -21.64 -11.00
C MET A 116 13.19 -21.68 -11.96
N ASN A 117 12.97 -21.34 -13.23
CA ASN A 117 14.00 -21.27 -14.27
C ASN A 117 14.54 -19.84 -14.46
N GLU A 118 13.89 -18.84 -13.88
CA GLU A 118 14.28 -17.45 -13.98
C GLU A 118 15.63 -17.22 -13.28
N LYS A 119 16.67 -16.97 -14.07
CA LYS A 119 17.97 -16.53 -13.54
C LYS A 119 17.84 -15.09 -13.06
N LYS A 120 18.42 -14.77 -11.89
CA LYS A 120 18.50 -13.38 -11.42
C LYS A 120 19.06 -12.49 -12.54
N LYS A 121 18.31 -11.47 -12.92
CA LYS A 121 18.90 -10.32 -13.60
C LYS A 121 19.80 -9.66 -12.57
N GLU A 122 21.10 -9.61 -12.84
CA GLU A 122 22.01 -8.81 -12.03
C GLU A 122 21.42 -7.38 -11.91
N PRO A 123 21.52 -6.74 -10.74
CA PRO A 123 21.11 -5.36 -10.61
C PRO A 123 21.87 -4.57 -11.67
N VAL A 124 21.13 -3.96 -12.61
CA VAL A 124 21.71 -3.05 -13.59
C VAL A 124 22.44 -1.99 -12.79
N LYS A 125 23.78 -2.01 -12.83
CA LYS A 125 24.61 -0.95 -12.26
C LYS A 125 24.03 0.37 -12.77
N LYS A 126 23.52 1.20 -11.87
CA LYS A 126 23.14 2.57 -12.21
C LYS A 126 24.41 3.19 -12.79
N VAL A 127 24.41 3.40 -14.10
CA VAL A 127 25.45 4.20 -14.76
C VAL A 127 25.26 5.60 -14.18
N GLU A 128 26.21 6.02 -13.35
CA GLU A 128 26.30 7.42 -12.94
C GLU A 128 26.33 8.27 -14.22
N PRO A 129 25.55 9.36 -14.32
CA PRO A 129 25.57 10.19 -15.51
C PRO A 129 26.94 10.87 -15.59
N GLU A 130 27.80 10.34 -16.46
CA GLU A 130 29.03 11.01 -16.85
C GLU A 130 28.69 12.37 -17.45
N LYS A 131 29.42 13.37 -16.96
CA LYS A 131 29.28 14.78 -17.26
C LYS A 131 29.29 14.99 -18.78
N ALA A 132 28.24 15.63 -19.30
CA ALA A 132 28.18 16.09 -20.67
C ALA A 132 29.33 17.07 -20.94
N SER A 133 30.36 16.60 -21.63
CA SER A 133 31.38 17.45 -22.25
C SER A 133 30.99 17.72 -23.70
N SER A 134 30.98 19.01 -23.99
CA SER A 134 30.61 19.66 -25.25
C SER A 134 31.46 19.19 -26.42
N VAL A 135 30.84 18.77 -27.54
CA VAL A 135 31.52 18.80 -28.85
C VAL A 135 30.57 19.21 -29.97
N GLU A 136 30.82 20.45 -30.43
CA GLU A 136 30.79 21.01 -31.79
C GLU A 136 29.92 20.35 -32.89
N LYS A 137 29.01 21.18 -33.41
CA LYS A 137 28.39 21.01 -34.73
C LYS A 137 29.40 21.25 -35.85
N LYS A 138 29.67 20.23 -36.68
CA LYS A 138 30.15 20.42 -38.06
C LYS A 138 29.11 19.93 -39.08
N LYS A 139 28.72 20.85 -39.95
CA LYS A 139 27.89 20.64 -41.15
C LYS A 139 28.70 20.01 -42.28
N LYS A 140 28.07 19.12 -43.06
CA LYS A 140 28.20 18.92 -44.53
C LYS A 140 27.12 17.91 -44.94
N ALA A 141 26.03 18.32 -45.59
CA ALA A 141 25.85 18.60 -47.02
C ALA A 141 26.08 17.38 -47.92
N VAL A 142 24.99 16.73 -48.34
CA VAL A 142 24.89 15.99 -49.62
C VAL A 142 23.48 16.20 -50.20
N THR A 143 23.48 16.58 -51.46
CA THR A 143 22.41 16.89 -52.43
C THR A 143 21.77 15.63 -53.05
N GLU A 144 20.47 15.76 -53.38
CA GLU A 144 19.68 15.29 -54.56
C GLU A 144 20.11 14.01 -55.32
N GLY A 145 19.26 13.12 -55.83
CA GLY A 145 17.80 13.00 -56.07
C GLY A 145 17.56 11.54 -56.53
N LYS A 146 16.38 10.92 -56.56
CA LYS A 146 15.23 11.07 -57.48
C LYS A 146 14.22 9.99 -57.03
N GLU A 147 13.02 10.35 -56.54
CA GLU A 147 11.75 10.43 -57.28
C GLU A 147 11.12 9.08 -57.69
N LYS A 148 9.97 8.72 -57.07
CA LYS A 148 8.65 8.67 -57.74
C LYS A 148 7.50 8.16 -56.83
N THR A 149 6.46 9.01 -56.77
CA THR A 149 4.99 8.74 -56.75
C THR A 149 4.39 7.85 -55.66
N SER A 150 3.22 8.11 -55.06
CA SER A 150 2.20 9.15 -55.18
C SER A 150 1.09 8.84 -54.16
N SER A 151 0.47 9.89 -53.60
CA SER A 151 -0.97 10.06 -53.34
C SER A 151 -1.27 10.71 -51.99
N ASP A 152 -1.87 11.89 -52.11
CA ASP A 152 -2.29 12.81 -51.07
C ASP A 152 -3.45 12.28 -50.21
N LYS A 153 -3.47 12.69 -48.94
CA LYS A 153 -4.60 13.45 -48.36
C LYS A 153 -4.25 14.03 -46.99
N GLU A 154 -4.44 15.34 -46.90
CA GLU A 154 -4.31 16.19 -45.71
C GLU A 154 -5.26 15.79 -44.57
N ASN A 155 -4.82 15.93 -43.31
CA ASN A 155 -5.47 16.87 -42.37
C ASN A 155 -4.67 17.10 -41.06
N LEU A 156 -4.77 18.34 -40.57
CA LEU A 156 -4.10 18.95 -39.42
C LEU A 156 -4.34 18.29 -38.04
N PRO A 157 -3.45 18.52 -37.05
CA PRO A 157 -3.56 17.95 -35.71
C PRO A 157 -4.58 18.70 -34.84
N LYS A 158 -5.61 17.99 -34.38
CA LYS A 158 -6.58 18.52 -33.39
C LYS A 158 -6.05 18.32 -31.96
N LYS A 159 -5.74 19.44 -31.31
CA LYS A 159 -5.58 19.55 -29.84
C LYS A 159 -6.83 19.00 -29.14
N LYS A 160 -6.71 17.92 -28.37
CA LYS A 160 -7.77 17.50 -27.44
C LYS A 160 -7.61 18.25 -26.11
N LYS A 161 -8.63 19.04 -25.80
CA LYS A 161 -8.84 19.76 -24.55
C LYS A 161 -8.92 18.78 -23.38
N VAL A 162 -8.17 19.09 -22.33
CA VAL A 162 -8.34 18.53 -20.98
C VAL A 162 -9.72 18.97 -20.47
N LEU A 163 -10.62 18.01 -20.25
CA LEU A 163 -11.90 18.26 -19.60
C LEU A 163 -11.68 18.18 -18.09
N ARG A 164 -11.62 19.34 -17.42
CA ARG A 164 -11.71 19.43 -15.95
C ARG A 164 -13.07 18.88 -15.53
N GLN A 165 -13.10 17.74 -14.85
CA GLN A 165 -14.30 17.27 -14.17
C GLN A 165 -14.52 18.12 -12.92
N LYS A 166 -15.74 18.64 -12.82
CA LYS A 166 -16.22 19.55 -11.78
C LYS A 166 -16.24 18.85 -10.42
N THR A 167 -15.66 19.51 -9.42
CA THR A 167 -15.84 19.20 -8.00
C THR A 167 -17.31 19.40 -7.62
N LEU A 168 -17.94 18.40 -7.01
CA LEU A 168 -19.23 18.52 -6.34
C LEU A 168 -19.01 18.84 -4.84
N PRO A 169 -19.96 19.55 -4.20
CA PRO A 169 -19.68 20.33 -2.99
C PRO A 169 -19.65 19.49 -1.71
N VAL A 170 -18.81 19.95 -0.78
CA VAL A 170 -18.76 19.50 0.62
C VAL A 170 -20.03 19.98 1.32
N LEU A 171 -20.77 19.06 1.93
CA LEU A 171 -21.89 19.33 2.83
C LEU A 171 -21.36 20.00 4.10
N SER A 172 -21.67 21.28 4.28
CA SER A 172 -21.48 22.02 5.53
C SER A 172 -22.65 21.76 6.49
N ALA A 173 -22.31 21.59 7.77
CA ALA A 173 -23.21 21.40 8.88
C ALA A 173 -24.24 22.53 9.02
N VAL A 174 -25.45 22.15 9.44
CA VAL A 174 -26.59 23.02 9.73
C VAL A 174 -26.59 23.34 11.22
N GLN A 175 -26.52 24.62 11.57
CA GLN A 175 -26.98 25.23 12.83
C GLN A 175 -27.45 26.65 12.45
N GLU A 176 -28.77 26.83 12.32
CA GLU A 176 -29.66 27.54 13.25
C GLU A 176 -29.54 29.06 13.18
N ASP A 177 -30.52 29.68 12.51
CA ASP A 177 -30.86 31.11 12.63
C ASP A 177 -32.31 31.23 13.11
N SER A 178 -32.50 31.84 14.27
CA SER A 178 -33.78 32.37 14.75
C SER A 178 -33.50 33.55 15.69
N LYS A 179 -33.89 34.73 15.27
CA LYS A 179 -34.01 35.99 16.05
C LYS A 179 -35.27 36.72 15.53
N PRO A 180 -35.86 37.74 16.20
CA PRO A 180 -35.35 38.52 17.35
C PRO A 180 -36.42 38.89 18.43
N GLU A 181 -36.01 39.59 19.50
CA GLU A 181 -36.67 40.75 20.16
C GLU A 181 -35.77 41.26 21.32
N THR A 182 -35.07 42.39 21.14
CA THR A 182 -35.25 43.72 21.78
C THR A 182 -35.05 43.80 23.31
N GLU A 183 -33.96 44.45 23.76
CA GLU A 183 -34.00 45.75 24.45
C GLU A 183 -32.59 46.25 24.85
N SER A 184 -32.55 47.54 25.19
CA SER A 184 -31.47 48.53 25.23
C SER A 184 -30.40 48.39 26.32
N THR A 185 -29.17 48.89 26.09
CA THR A 185 -28.67 50.20 26.61
C THR A 185 -27.15 50.42 26.41
N SER A 186 -26.81 51.66 26.00
CA SER A 186 -25.60 52.48 26.24
C SER A 186 -24.18 52.00 25.90
N ALA A 187 -23.56 52.72 24.95
CA ALA A 187 -22.11 53.00 24.82
C ALA A 187 -21.72 54.22 25.73
N PRO A 188 -20.45 54.67 25.93
CA PRO A 188 -19.37 54.91 24.93
C PRO A 188 -17.90 54.74 25.48
N PRO A 189 -16.81 55.33 24.92
CA PRO A 189 -16.21 55.19 23.57
C PRO A 189 -14.64 54.99 23.56
N ALA A 190 -14.08 54.87 22.34
CA ALA A 190 -12.74 55.32 21.87
C ALA A 190 -11.46 54.60 22.40
N GLU A 191 -10.38 54.32 21.66
CA GLU A 191 -9.88 54.68 20.32
C GLU A 191 -8.72 53.71 19.89
N PRO A 192 -8.19 53.78 18.65
CA PRO A 192 -7.37 52.75 17.99
C PRO A 192 -5.85 53.05 17.96
N SER A 193 -5.02 52.03 17.71
CA SER A 193 -3.64 52.20 17.23
C SER A 193 -3.25 51.01 16.35
N ALA A 194 -3.17 51.17 15.03
CA ALA A 194 -2.02 51.71 14.27
C ALA A 194 -0.96 50.64 13.97
N ASP A 195 -1.03 50.18 12.72
CA ASP A 195 0.05 49.84 11.80
C ASP A 195 1.46 50.29 12.23
N GLN A 196 2.46 49.40 12.09
CA GLN A 196 3.73 49.67 11.38
C GLN A 196 4.80 48.56 11.57
N ASN A 197 5.20 47.99 10.44
CA ASN A 197 6.53 47.42 10.21
C ASN A 197 7.63 48.46 10.52
N PRO A 198 8.82 48.03 10.96
CA PRO A 198 10.04 48.69 10.52
C PRO A 198 10.98 47.73 9.77
N ALA A 199 11.40 48.22 8.61
CA ALA A 199 12.53 47.75 7.85
C ALA A 199 13.85 47.94 8.62
N ALA A 200 14.85 47.16 8.20
CA ALA A 200 16.20 47.06 8.75
C ALA A 200 17.01 48.37 8.80
N PRO A 201 18.05 48.44 9.64
CA PRO A 201 19.20 49.28 9.41
C PRO A 201 20.44 48.45 8.98
N GLU A 202 21.16 48.95 7.99
CA GLU A 202 22.55 48.60 7.73
C GLU A 202 23.48 49.45 8.64
N ALA A 203 24.51 48.82 9.23
CA ALA A 203 25.92 49.20 9.04
C ALA A 203 26.86 48.54 10.09
N ASN A 204 27.83 47.80 9.55
CA ASN A 204 29.24 47.62 9.95
C ASN A 204 29.71 47.34 11.40
N GLY A 205 30.53 46.28 11.49
CA GLY A 205 31.79 46.30 12.27
C GLY A 205 31.99 45.15 13.26
N THR A 206 32.87 44.20 12.91
CA THR A 206 33.81 43.40 13.76
C THR A 206 33.31 42.87 15.11
N SER A 207 33.38 41.58 15.47
CA SER A 207 34.51 40.65 15.43
C SER A 207 34.02 39.22 15.77
N GLU A 208 34.86 38.23 15.47
CA GLU A 208 34.65 36.79 15.59
C GLU A 208 34.23 36.32 17.00
N GLU A 209 33.27 35.38 17.05
CA GLU A 209 33.36 34.19 17.89
C GLU A 209 32.51 33.07 17.26
N GLY A 210 33.16 31.93 17.03
CA GLY A 210 32.63 30.80 16.28
C GLY A 210 31.47 30.12 17.00
N VAL A 211 30.25 30.44 16.59
CA VAL A 211 29.10 29.56 16.81
C VAL A 211 28.77 28.95 15.46
N GLU A 212 29.08 27.66 15.29
CA GLU A 212 28.57 26.87 14.17
C GLU A 212 27.04 27.00 14.14
N LYS A 213 26.54 27.85 13.26
CA LYS A 213 25.10 27.94 12.98
C LYS A 213 24.70 26.63 12.31
N LYS A 214 24.29 25.63 13.11
CA LYS A 214 23.63 24.42 12.60
C LYS A 214 22.52 24.87 11.67
N LYS A 215 22.68 24.60 10.37
CA LYS A 215 21.67 24.90 9.36
C LYS A 215 20.37 24.25 9.81
N LYS A 216 19.36 25.06 10.16
CA LYS A 216 18.03 24.53 10.47
C LYS A 216 17.46 23.92 9.20
N PHE A 217 17.46 22.59 9.14
CA PHE A 217 16.84 21.84 8.06
C PHE A 217 15.36 22.20 7.95
N THR A 218 14.83 22.22 6.73
CA THR A 218 13.38 22.35 6.53
C THR A 218 12.67 21.14 7.13
N ARG A 219 11.41 21.27 7.54
CA ARG A 219 10.65 20.14 8.10
C ARG A 219 10.66 18.93 7.16
N SER A 220 10.55 19.16 5.85
CA SER A 220 10.67 18.12 4.83
C SER A 220 12.04 17.46 4.81
N ALA A 221 13.11 18.23 4.91
CA ALA A 221 14.47 17.68 4.86
C ALA A 221 14.82 16.95 6.17
N SER A 222 14.30 17.40 7.32
CA SER A 222 14.44 16.71 8.60
C SER A 222 13.69 15.37 8.64
N ILE A 223 12.50 15.30 8.02
CA ILE A 223 11.75 14.04 7.87
C ILE A 223 12.52 13.09 6.95
N VAL A 224 13.06 13.59 5.84
CA VAL A 224 13.86 12.77 4.91
C VAL A 224 15.11 12.23 5.61
N GLU A 225 15.84 13.07 6.35
CA GLU A 225 17.00 12.65 7.12
C GLU A 225 16.64 11.62 8.20
N GLU A 226 15.51 11.78 8.89
CA GLU A 226 15.01 10.78 9.84
C GLU A 226 14.68 9.46 9.14
N MET A 227 13.99 9.50 8.00
CA MET A 227 13.64 8.32 7.22
C MET A 227 14.86 7.60 6.64
N GLU A 228 15.88 8.35 6.19
CA GLU A 228 17.12 7.81 5.62
C GLU A 228 18.00 7.15 6.69
N ASN A 229 18.00 7.69 7.92
CA ASN A 229 18.77 7.14 9.03
C ASN A 229 18.00 6.09 9.85
N ARG A 230 16.71 5.87 9.57
CA ARG A 230 15.88 4.91 10.31
C ARG A 230 16.32 3.48 10.00
N VAL A 231 16.79 2.78 11.02
CA VAL A 231 17.09 1.34 10.94
C VAL A 231 15.77 0.57 11.06
N LEU A 232 15.40 -0.15 9.99
CA LEU A 232 14.20 -0.98 9.99
C LEU A 232 14.45 -2.30 10.75
N PRO A 233 13.44 -2.83 11.47
CA PRO A 233 13.54 -4.14 12.10
C PRO A 233 13.94 -5.24 11.13
N GLU A 234 14.75 -6.17 11.61
CA GLU A 234 15.10 -7.37 10.85
C GLU A 234 13.88 -8.27 10.62
N ILE A 235 13.88 -8.93 9.46
CA ILE A 235 12.88 -9.92 9.12
C ILE A 235 13.15 -11.18 9.93
N LYS A 236 12.10 -11.73 10.52
CA LYS A 236 12.19 -12.97 11.30
C LYS A 236 11.60 -14.13 10.51
N VAL A 237 12.10 -15.33 10.75
CA VAL A 237 11.41 -16.58 10.39
C VAL A 237 10.87 -17.17 11.69
N TRP A 238 9.63 -17.62 11.68
CA TRP A 238 9.05 -18.24 12.87
C TRP A 238 9.78 -19.54 13.21
N LYS A 239 10.22 -19.70 14.46
CA LYS A 239 11.13 -20.78 14.89
C LYS A 239 10.62 -22.19 14.58
N GLU A 240 9.33 -22.44 14.78
CA GLU A 240 8.74 -23.76 14.48
C GLU A 240 8.76 -24.04 12.97
N TYR A 241 8.46 -23.01 12.17
CA TYR A 241 8.53 -23.11 10.71
C TYR A 241 9.96 -23.20 10.19
N GLU A 242 10.92 -22.57 10.85
CA GLU A 242 12.33 -22.55 10.46
C GLU A 242 12.90 -23.97 10.34
N ASN A 243 12.64 -24.79 11.36
CA ASN A 243 13.18 -26.15 11.44
C ASN A 243 12.51 -27.10 10.45
N GLU A 244 11.18 -27.05 10.34
CA GLU A 244 10.42 -28.08 9.60
C GLU A 244 10.13 -27.70 8.14
N GLY A 245 9.86 -26.42 7.88
CA GLY A 245 9.38 -25.95 6.58
C GLY A 245 10.42 -25.15 5.82
N TRP A 246 10.99 -24.11 6.45
CA TRP A 246 11.92 -23.17 5.83
C TRP A 246 13.19 -23.84 5.31
N SER A 247 13.78 -24.74 6.11
CA SER A 247 14.99 -25.50 5.77
C SER A 247 14.83 -26.38 4.52
N ARG A 248 13.60 -26.75 4.17
CA ARG A 248 13.28 -27.60 3.00
C ARG A 248 12.99 -26.79 1.73
N LEU A 249 12.86 -25.47 1.85
CA LEU A 249 12.65 -24.59 0.71
C LEU A 249 13.92 -24.47 -0.12
N THR A 250 13.76 -24.33 -1.44
CA THR A 250 14.90 -23.98 -2.30
C THR A 250 15.28 -22.51 -2.11
N ASN A 251 16.51 -22.12 -2.47
CA ASN A 251 16.96 -20.74 -2.38
C ASN A 251 15.99 -19.76 -3.06
N ARG A 252 15.39 -20.14 -4.20
CA ARG A 252 14.43 -19.30 -4.94
C ARG A 252 13.17 -18.97 -4.12
N HIS A 253 12.70 -19.93 -3.33
CA HIS A 253 11.55 -19.76 -2.44
C HIS A 253 11.91 -18.87 -1.25
N GLN A 254 13.05 -19.12 -0.60
CA GLN A 254 13.51 -18.33 0.53
C GLN A 254 13.76 -16.87 0.13
N GLU A 255 14.40 -16.65 -1.02
CA GLU A 255 14.62 -15.32 -1.59
C GLU A 255 13.30 -14.58 -1.87
N PHE A 256 12.31 -15.28 -2.43
CA PHE A 256 10.98 -14.70 -2.65
C PHE A 256 10.31 -14.30 -1.33
N ALA A 257 10.36 -15.17 -0.31
CA ALA A 257 9.79 -14.87 1.00
C ALA A 257 10.46 -13.66 1.65
N MET A 258 11.79 -13.59 1.59
CA MET A 258 12.57 -12.48 2.13
C MET A 258 12.30 -11.17 1.38
N ASP A 259 12.19 -11.19 0.05
CA ASP A 259 11.83 -10.02 -0.77
C ASP A 259 10.45 -9.46 -0.39
N CYS A 260 9.46 -10.36 -0.23
CA CYS A 260 8.12 -9.99 0.21
C CYS A 260 8.12 -9.38 1.61
N ALA A 261 8.79 -10.06 2.56
CA ALA A 261 8.87 -9.61 3.94
C ALA A 261 9.59 -8.26 4.04
N GLN A 262 10.70 -8.08 3.33
CA GLN A 262 11.44 -6.81 3.31
C GLN A 262 10.60 -5.67 2.74
N SER A 263 9.85 -5.93 1.68
CA SER A 263 8.94 -4.96 1.09
C SER A 263 7.81 -4.58 2.05
N CYS A 264 7.19 -5.55 2.72
CA CYS A 264 6.16 -5.29 3.72
C CYS A 264 6.71 -4.53 4.93
N THR A 265 7.90 -4.87 5.43
CA THR A 265 8.57 -4.11 6.52
C THR A 265 8.75 -2.66 6.12
N ARG A 266 9.23 -2.38 4.89
CA ARG A 266 9.36 -1.01 4.39
C ARG A 266 8.01 -0.30 4.30
N PHE A 267 6.98 -0.95 3.74
CA PHE A 267 5.67 -0.33 3.61
C PHE A 267 5.06 0.01 4.97
N LEU A 268 5.03 -0.93 5.90
CA LEU A 268 4.45 -0.73 7.24
C LEU A 268 5.14 0.43 7.98
N ASN A 269 6.47 0.45 7.99
CA ASN A 269 7.22 1.49 8.70
C ASN A 269 7.24 2.85 7.99
N ASN A 270 6.75 2.92 6.74
CA ASN A 270 6.60 4.18 5.99
C ASN A 270 5.16 4.71 5.98
N ILE A 271 4.15 3.88 6.22
CA ILE A 271 2.74 4.31 6.28
C ILE A 271 2.30 4.68 7.69
N HIS A 272 2.92 4.08 8.72
CA HIS A 272 2.64 4.41 10.11
C HIS A 272 3.60 5.50 10.58
N LEU A 273 3.06 6.69 10.81
CA LEU A 273 3.76 7.78 11.48
C LEU A 273 3.64 7.59 13.01
N SER A 274 4.17 6.48 13.51
CA SER A 274 4.25 6.16 14.93
C SER A 274 5.69 5.95 15.37
N ASP A 275 5.94 6.16 16.65
CA ASP A 275 7.24 5.84 17.28
C ASP A 275 7.46 4.32 17.37
N VAL A 276 6.39 3.53 17.25
CA VAL A 276 6.44 2.08 17.26
C VAL A 276 6.73 1.55 15.86
N MET A 277 7.77 0.73 15.76
CA MET A 277 8.17 0.06 14.54
C MET A 277 7.41 -1.25 14.34
N TYR A 278 7.12 -1.59 13.10
CA TYR A 278 6.54 -2.87 12.73
C TYR A 278 7.63 -3.85 12.32
N SER A 279 7.51 -5.08 12.80
CA SER A 279 8.32 -6.21 12.37
C SER A 279 7.48 -7.17 11.52
N VAL A 280 8.14 -7.82 10.57
CA VAL A 280 7.51 -8.84 9.71
C VAL A 280 8.19 -10.18 9.96
N THR A 281 7.36 -11.19 10.23
CA THR A 281 7.80 -12.56 10.45
C THR A 281 7.24 -13.45 9.34
N VAL A 282 8.10 -14.20 8.67
CA VAL A 282 7.70 -15.28 7.76
C VAL A 282 7.20 -16.43 8.62
N VAL A 283 5.89 -16.70 8.54
CA VAL A 283 5.24 -17.72 9.36
C VAL A 283 5.18 -19.05 8.63
N ASN A 284 4.90 -19.02 7.32
CA ASN A 284 4.76 -20.23 6.54
C ASN A 284 4.88 -19.94 5.03
N MET A 285 5.25 -20.96 4.26
CA MET A 285 5.10 -20.98 2.81
C MET A 285 4.61 -22.36 2.39
N ILE A 286 3.51 -22.35 1.64
CA ILE A 286 2.89 -23.55 1.10
C ILE A 286 3.12 -23.58 -0.39
N ARG A 287 3.55 -24.74 -0.88
CA ARG A 287 3.73 -25.02 -2.31
C ARG A 287 2.57 -25.88 -2.78
N TYR A 288 1.79 -25.38 -3.74
CA TYR A 288 0.68 -26.11 -4.36
C TYR A 288 1.14 -26.97 -5.56
N GLY A 289 2.43 -26.90 -5.90
CA GLY A 289 3.05 -27.67 -6.96
C GLY A 289 3.21 -26.88 -8.26
N GLU A 290 3.60 -27.59 -9.30
CA GLU A 290 3.91 -27.04 -10.61
C GLU A 290 2.62 -26.77 -11.40
N VAL A 291 2.39 -25.51 -11.77
CA VAL A 291 1.24 -25.07 -12.58
C VAL A 291 1.54 -25.23 -14.08
N SER A 292 2.81 -25.06 -14.45
CA SER A 292 3.34 -25.29 -15.80
C SER A 292 4.86 -25.47 -15.71
N LYS A 293 5.52 -25.91 -16.78
CA LYS A 293 6.95 -26.25 -16.77
C LYS A 293 7.83 -25.17 -16.12
N GLY A 294 8.42 -25.48 -14.98
CA GLY A 294 9.27 -24.61 -14.17
C GLY A 294 8.54 -23.49 -13.44
N LYS A 295 7.21 -23.54 -13.29
CA LYS A 295 6.41 -22.54 -12.59
C LYS A 295 5.62 -23.16 -11.45
N GLU A 296 5.91 -22.75 -10.23
CA GLU A 296 5.26 -23.26 -9.03
C GLU A 296 4.30 -22.23 -8.42
N HIS A 297 3.10 -22.67 -8.00
CA HIS A 297 2.19 -21.81 -7.22
C HIS A 297 2.53 -21.94 -5.73
N VAL A 298 2.75 -20.79 -5.10
CA VAL A 298 3.02 -20.70 -3.68
C VAL A 298 2.05 -19.75 -2.99
N VAL A 299 1.82 -20.02 -1.71
CA VAL A 299 1.17 -19.09 -0.78
C VAL A 299 2.09 -18.82 0.39
N LEU A 300 2.51 -17.58 0.52
CA LEU A 300 3.36 -17.09 1.60
C LEU A 300 2.51 -16.40 2.67
N GLU A 301 2.78 -16.71 3.93
CA GLU A 301 2.08 -16.15 5.09
C GLU A 301 3.06 -15.28 5.89
N LEU A 302 2.75 -13.98 5.97
CA LEU A 302 3.56 -12.99 6.68
C LEU A 302 2.77 -12.44 7.87
N LEU A 303 3.27 -12.64 9.08
CA LEU A 303 2.76 -11.91 10.25
C LEU A 303 3.42 -10.53 10.28
N CYS A 304 2.58 -9.50 10.36
CA CYS A 304 2.98 -8.12 10.49
C CYS A 304 2.47 -7.62 11.83
N CYS A 305 3.34 -7.25 12.75
CA CYS A 305 2.94 -6.72 14.05
C CYS A 305 3.93 -5.69 14.57
N GLN A 306 3.49 -4.89 15.54
CA GLN A 306 4.39 -3.99 16.27
C GLN A 306 5.52 -4.79 16.93
N GLN A 307 6.71 -4.19 17.04
CA GLN A 307 7.93 -4.89 17.47
C GLN A 307 7.88 -5.38 18.93
N ASP A 308 7.13 -4.68 19.77
CA ASP A 308 6.85 -4.98 21.17
C ASP A 308 5.70 -5.98 21.37
N ALA A 309 4.93 -6.27 20.32
CA ALA A 309 3.86 -7.25 20.36
C ALA A 309 4.41 -8.69 20.45
N SER A 310 3.70 -9.56 21.18
CA SER A 310 4.03 -11.00 21.25
C SER A 310 3.69 -11.69 19.92
N ALA A 311 4.70 -11.84 19.06
CA ALA A 311 4.57 -12.54 17.79
C ALA A 311 4.08 -13.99 17.98
N GLU A 312 4.55 -14.70 19.00
CA GLU A 312 4.13 -16.08 19.29
C GLU A 312 2.63 -16.18 19.60
N HIS A 313 2.11 -15.24 20.41
CA HIS A 313 0.67 -15.18 20.71
C HIS A 313 -0.16 -14.90 19.45
N LEU A 314 0.29 -13.98 18.60
CA LEU A 314 -0.40 -13.65 17.35
C LEU A 314 -0.35 -14.81 16.35
N ILE A 315 0.77 -15.51 16.22
CA ILE A 315 0.88 -16.70 15.37
C ILE A 315 -0.07 -17.79 15.87
N SER A 316 -0.11 -18.05 17.18
CA SER A 316 -1.05 -19.01 17.77
C SER A 316 -2.51 -18.62 17.48
N LYS A 317 -2.87 -17.34 17.63
CA LYS A 317 -4.19 -16.81 17.27
C LYS A 317 -4.53 -17.10 15.80
N PHE A 318 -3.61 -16.81 14.87
CA PHE A 318 -3.88 -16.93 13.44
C PHE A 318 -3.80 -18.35 12.88
N ASN A 319 -3.13 -19.27 13.58
CA ASN A 319 -3.01 -20.68 13.23
C ASN A 319 -4.02 -21.58 13.95
N SER A 320 -4.84 -21.02 14.85
CA SER A 320 -5.90 -21.77 15.52
C SER A 320 -6.85 -22.41 14.50
N GLU A 321 -7.24 -23.67 14.74
CA GLU A 321 -8.16 -24.43 13.91
C GLU A 321 -9.51 -24.64 14.60
N ASN A 322 -10.59 -24.65 13.82
CA ASN A 322 -11.94 -25.02 14.25
C ASN A 322 -11.97 -26.52 14.57
N LEU A 323 -12.28 -26.88 15.82
CA LEU A 323 -12.43 -28.28 16.24
C LEU A 323 -13.68 -28.98 15.65
N LYS A 324 -14.54 -28.25 14.93
CA LYS A 324 -15.70 -28.84 14.25
C LYS A 324 -15.22 -29.58 12.99
N SER A 325 -14.90 -30.85 13.14
CA SER A 325 -14.70 -31.84 12.07
C SER A 325 -15.98 -32.64 11.85
#